data_AF-A0A3A9A2B9-F1
#
_entry.id   AF-A0A3A9A2B9-F1
#
_cell.length_a   1.000
_cell.length_b   1.000
_cell.length_c   1.000
_cell.angle_alpha   90.00
_cell.angle_beta   90.00
_cell.angle_gamma   90.00
#
_symmetry.space_group_name_H-M   'P 1'
#
loop_
_entity.id
_entity.type
_entity.pdbx_description
1 polymer ?
#
loop_
_entity_poly.entity_id
_entity_poly.type
_entity_poly.pdbx_seq_one_letter_code
_entity_poly.pdbx_strand_id
1 'polypeptide(L)'
;MTAIISLLFWLVIIPFCIGLIPANFIASDKRSPGFTMLAGYFVMWALYGLVTIPAVLWVEYHNFRMASVWFTVAAVLCAIGGVLLWYRNYRKGGPGLVTGSGGFRIRVMSWEERIEWLLFLGVLGFQLYQAAACTSFDGDDAYYVTESLLAQEAGVMYRILPYKGGSTGLDVRHALAVFPMWIAFVATGSGIHATIVSHLVMPLLLILLTYLLYFQIGKKLFCDKHVNLPVFMIVMGMFQIFGHVSIYTNETFFLTRTWQGKSVAGSLVIPALFWILLLLYDGSQDKGSIDGGDRGKRRTDAGLWLLLVCVNMTAGICSSIAVFLVSILMALTAFVLMIVERDLKVLVRLGAVCIPNVVYMGIYVVMAYSYLLR
;
A
#
# COMPACT_ATOMS: atom_id res chain seq x y z
N MET A 1 -14.53 15.49 17.94
CA MET A 1 -13.54 16.21 17.09
C MET A 1 -12.14 15.61 17.18
N THR A 2 -11.64 15.27 18.37
CA THR A 2 -10.32 14.64 18.57
C THR A 2 -10.11 13.36 17.76
N ALA A 3 -11.10 12.48 17.69
CA ALA A 3 -11.03 11.23 16.92
C ALA A 3 -10.80 11.46 15.42
N ILE A 4 -11.55 12.39 14.81
CA ILE A 4 -11.43 12.75 13.39
C ILE A 4 -10.06 13.36 13.10
N ILE A 5 -9.57 14.24 13.99
CA ILE A 5 -8.24 14.84 13.85
C ILE A 5 -7.16 13.74 13.90
N SER A 6 -7.30 12.78 14.81
CA SER A 6 -6.36 11.65 14.91
C SER A 6 -6.39 10.78 13.65
N LEU A 7 -7.57 10.48 13.11
CA LEU A 7 -7.70 9.75 11.84
C LEU A 7 -7.03 10.51 10.69
N LEU A 8 -7.28 11.81 10.54
CA LEU A 8 -6.64 12.63 9.51
C LEU A 8 -5.11 12.67 9.69
N PHE A 9 -4.64 12.74 10.93
CA PHE A 9 -3.22 12.72 11.23
C PHE A 9 -2.56 11.41 10.80
N TRP A 10 -3.09 10.27 11.23
CA TRP A 10 -2.51 8.95 10.96
C TRP A 10 -2.74 8.43 9.53
N LEU A 11 -3.84 8.82 8.89
CA LEU A 11 -4.21 8.32 7.55
C LEU A 11 -3.91 9.30 6.42
N VAL A 12 -3.70 10.59 6.69
CA VAL A 12 -3.42 11.56 5.61
C VAL A 12 -2.07 12.20 5.80
N ILE A 13 -1.84 12.82 6.96
CA ILE A 13 -0.63 13.63 7.19
C ILE A 13 0.62 12.75 7.28
N ILE A 14 0.62 11.74 8.14
CA ILE A 14 1.78 10.87 8.36
C ILE A 14 2.20 10.13 7.08
N PRO A 15 1.30 9.43 6.36
CA PRO A 15 1.68 8.76 5.11
C PRO A 15 2.23 9.77 4.09
N PHE A 16 1.55 10.90 3.89
CA PHE A 16 2.02 11.91 2.95
C PHE A 16 3.42 12.43 3.27
N CYS A 17 3.71 12.72 4.55
CA CYS A 17 5.03 13.16 4.99
C CYS A 17 6.11 12.08 4.79
N ILE A 18 5.81 10.82 5.12
CA ILE A 18 6.72 9.69 4.90
C ILE A 18 7.02 9.52 3.40
N GLY A 19 6.01 9.69 2.55
CA GLY A 19 6.11 9.58 1.10
C GLY A 19 7.05 10.58 0.43
N LEU A 20 7.38 11.70 1.10
CA LEU A 20 8.37 12.66 0.61
C LEU A 20 9.79 12.08 0.56
N ILE A 21 10.08 11.03 1.35
CA ILE A 21 11.37 10.33 1.34
C ILE A 21 11.61 9.67 -0.02
N PRO A 22 10.81 8.68 -0.48
CA PRO A 22 11.03 8.06 -1.78
C PRO A 22 10.86 9.07 -2.93
N ALA A 23 9.94 10.04 -2.84
CA ALA A 23 9.77 11.08 -3.86
C ALA A 23 11.04 11.92 -4.09
N ASN A 24 11.85 12.14 -3.06
CA ASN A 24 13.13 12.85 -3.16
C ASN A 24 14.16 12.11 -4.03
N PHE A 25 14.12 10.78 -4.06
CA PHE A 25 15.06 9.91 -4.78
C PHE A 25 14.54 9.44 -6.15
N ILE A 26 13.57 10.16 -6.71
CA ILE A 26 12.99 9.88 -8.03
C ILE A 26 13.12 11.12 -8.91
N ALA A 27 13.17 10.92 -10.23
CA ALA A 27 13.15 11.99 -11.22
C ALA A 27 11.88 12.86 -11.12
N SER A 28 11.99 14.15 -11.45
CA SER A 28 10.96 15.16 -11.19
C SER A 28 9.69 15.03 -12.04
N ASP A 29 9.80 14.36 -13.18
CA ASP A 29 8.73 14.01 -14.12
C ASP A 29 7.76 12.96 -13.54
N LYS A 30 8.28 12.02 -12.74
CA LYS A 30 7.48 10.95 -12.11
C LYS A 30 6.81 11.40 -10.80
N ARG A 31 7.11 12.59 -10.29
CA ARG A 31 6.59 13.09 -9.00
C ARG A 31 5.16 13.60 -9.14
N SER A 32 4.27 13.11 -8.29
CA SER A 32 2.91 13.62 -8.15
C SER A 32 2.45 13.54 -6.68
N PRO A 33 1.43 14.32 -6.27
CA PRO A 33 0.88 14.22 -4.92
C PRO A 33 0.33 12.82 -4.66
N GLY A 34 -0.29 12.20 -5.67
CA GLY A 34 -0.80 10.83 -5.59
C GLY A 34 0.31 9.79 -5.46
N PHE A 35 1.40 9.95 -6.21
CA PHE A 35 2.61 9.13 -6.03
C PHE A 35 3.12 9.23 -4.59
N THR A 36 3.23 10.45 -4.06
CA THR A 36 3.73 10.71 -2.71
C THR A 36 2.86 10.03 -1.65
N MET A 37 1.54 10.13 -1.77
CA MET A 37 0.61 9.48 -0.84
C MET A 37 0.76 7.95 -0.88
N LEU A 38 0.73 7.34 -2.07
CA LEU A 38 0.86 5.88 -2.23
C LEU A 38 2.21 5.38 -1.70
N ALA A 39 3.28 6.09 -2.04
CA ALA A 39 4.62 5.79 -1.56
C ALA A 39 4.71 5.85 -0.03
N GLY A 40 4.07 6.85 0.56
CA GLY A 40 3.92 7.01 1.99
C GLY A 40 3.28 5.80 2.66
N TYR A 41 2.17 5.33 2.10
CA TYR A 41 1.46 4.16 2.61
C TYR A 41 2.30 2.88 2.58
N PHE A 42 2.96 2.60 1.45
CA PHE A 42 3.79 1.39 1.34
C PHE A 42 5.00 1.44 2.28
N VAL A 43 5.65 2.60 2.43
CA VAL A 43 6.75 2.76 3.39
C VAL A 43 6.24 2.63 4.82
N MET A 44 5.12 3.27 5.15
CA MET A 44 4.51 3.20 6.48
C MET A 44 4.12 1.76 6.85
N TRP A 45 3.48 1.03 5.95
CA TRP A 45 3.15 -0.37 6.17
C TRP A 45 4.41 -1.20 6.31
N ALA A 46 5.39 -1.08 5.41
CA ALA A 46 6.66 -1.80 5.56
C ALA A 46 7.34 -1.55 6.92
N LEU A 47 7.35 -0.31 7.41
CA LEU A 47 7.83 0.05 8.74
C LEU A 47 6.99 -0.58 9.85
N TYR A 48 5.66 -0.61 9.69
CA TYR A 48 4.76 -1.27 10.63
C TYR A 48 5.07 -2.77 10.74
N GLY A 49 5.22 -3.47 9.61
CA GLY A 49 5.59 -4.89 9.62
C GLY A 49 6.95 -5.14 10.28
N LEU A 50 7.93 -4.28 10.01
CA LEU A 50 9.28 -4.37 10.59
C LEU A 50 9.27 -4.28 12.12
N VAL A 51 8.39 -3.47 12.70
CA VAL A 51 8.28 -3.30 14.16
C VAL A 51 7.37 -4.36 14.78
N THR A 52 6.23 -4.62 14.16
CA THR A 52 5.16 -5.43 14.76
C THR A 52 5.46 -6.92 14.70
N ILE A 53 6.09 -7.42 13.63
CA ILE A 53 6.43 -8.86 13.52
C ILE A 53 7.38 -9.31 14.65
N PRO A 54 8.52 -8.62 14.89
CA PRO A 54 9.35 -8.89 16.06
C PRO A 54 8.58 -8.84 17.40
N ALA A 55 7.69 -7.88 17.57
CA ALA A 55 6.91 -7.73 18.79
C ALA A 55 5.93 -8.91 18.99
N VAL A 56 5.30 -9.41 17.93
CA VAL A 56 4.46 -10.62 18.00
C VAL A 56 5.28 -11.84 18.43
N LEU A 57 6.49 -11.98 17.89
CA LEU A 57 7.32 -13.17 18.10
C LEU A 57 8.03 -13.20 19.46
N TRP A 58 8.57 -12.08 19.91
CA TRP A 58 9.48 -12.04 21.08
C TRP A 58 8.88 -11.39 22.32
N VAL A 59 7.79 -10.65 22.21
CA VAL A 59 7.16 -9.98 23.36
C VAL A 59 5.92 -10.77 23.79
N GLU A 60 5.96 -11.30 25.01
CA GLU A 60 4.85 -12.07 25.57
C GLU A 60 3.76 -11.19 26.18
N TYR A 61 4.14 -10.13 26.90
CA TYR A 61 3.22 -9.26 27.62
C TYR A 61 3.16 -7.85 27.02
N HIS A 62 1.96 -7.28 26.88
CA HIS A 62 1.73 -5.93 26.35
C HIS A 62 2.37 -5.68 24.97
N ASN A 63 2.46 -6.74 24.15
CA ASN A 63 3.14 -6.69 22.86
C ASN A 63 2.53 -5.64 21.92
N PHE A 64 1.21 -5.44 21.94
CA PHE A 64 0.53 -4.44 21.13
C PHE A 64 0.95 -3.01 21.51
N ARG A 65 1.03 -2.71 22.81
CA ARG A 65 1.46 -1.39 23.30
C ARG A 65 2.90 -1.10 22.91
N MET A 66 3.80 -2.08 23.09
CA MET A 66 5.20 -1.94 22.70
C MET A 66 5.33 -1.70 21.19
N ALA A 67 4.67 -2.51 20.36
CA ALA A 67 4.66 -2.34 18.91
C ALA A 67 4.14 -0.95 18.50
N SER A 68 3.04 -0.50 19.12
CA SER A 68 2.41 0.79 18.84
C SER A 68 3.32 1.98 19.19
N VAL A 69 4.03 1.92 20.31
CA VAL A 69 4.96 2.99 20.72
C VAL A 69 6.15 3.06 19.76
N TRP A 70 6.81 1.92 19.48
CA TRP A 70 7.95 1.88 18.58
C TRP A 70 7.58 2.29 17.15
N PHE A 71 6.41 1.85 16.67
CA PHE A 71 5.90 2.27 15.37
C PHE A 71 5.61 3.77 15.34
N THR A 72 4.98 4.32 16.39
CA THR A 72 4.71 5.77 16.50
C THR A 72 6.00 6.57 16.39
N VAL A 73 7.03 6.18 17.14
CA VAL A 73 8.34 6.84 17.11
C VAL A 73 8.95 6.74 15.70
N ALA A 74 8.99 5.54 15.11
CA ALA A 74 9.55 5.34 13.78
C ALA A 74 8.80 6.13 12.69
N ALA A 75 7.46 6.10 12.70
CA ALA A 75 6.61 6.79 11.73
C ALA A 75 6.77 8.32 11.82
N VAL A 76 6.81 8.87 13.05
CA VAL A 76 7.02 10.31 13.27
C VAL A 76 8.43 10.73 12.85
N LEU A 77 9.47 9.95 13.17
CA LEU A 77 10.84 10.23 12.71
C LEU A 77 10.95 10.20 11.19
N CYS A 78 10.31 9.23 10.52
CA CYS A 78 10.26 9.19 9.07
C CYS A 78 9.47 10.38 8.49
N ALA A 79 8.34 10.76 9.09
CA ALA A 79 7.57 11.93 8.67
C ALA A 79 8.40 13.23 8.79
N ILE A 80 9.10 13.43 9.91
CA ILE A 80 10.02 14.55 10.11
C ILE A 80 11.14 14.50 9.07
N GLY A 81 11.74 13.34 8.83
CA GLY A 81 12.76 13.15 7.80
C GLY A 81 12.27 13.54 6.40
N GLY A 82 11.05 13.15 6.03
CA GLY A 82 10.42 13.52 4.76
C GLY A 82 10.20 15.03 4.63
N VAL A 83 9.70 15.68 5.68
CA VAL A 83 9.50 17.14 5.73
C VAL A 83 10.83 17.89 5.66
N LEU A 84 11.87 17.43 6.36
CA LEU A 84 13.21 18.02 6.31
C LEU A 84 13.83 17.91 4.91
N LEU A 85 13.65 16.78 4.23
CA LEU A 85 14.09 16.59 2.84
C LEU A 85 13.36 17.54 1.88
N TRP A 86 12.05 17.71 2.07
CA TRP A 86 11.25 18.67 1.33
C TRP A 86 11.73 20.10 1.53
N TYR A 87 11.88 20.52 2.79
CA TYR A 87 12.38 21.84 3.15
C TYR A 87 13.77 22.12 2.58
N ARG A 88 14.67 21.14 2.65
CA ARG A 88 16.02 21.24 2.08
C ARG A 88 15.99 21.41 0.57
N ASN A 89 15.11 20.69 -0.13
CA ASN A 89 14.98 20.82 -1.59
C ASN A 89 14.36 22.15 -2.00
N TYR A 90 13.37 22.62 -1.24
CA TYR A 90 12.76 23.94 -1.45
C TYR A 90 13.81 25.05 -1.33
N ARG A 91 14.63 25.03 -0.27
CA ARG A 91 15.74 25.98 -0.09
C ARG A 91 16.79 25.92 -1.20
N LYS A 92 16.98 24.75 -1.84
CA LYS A 92 17.91 24.58 -2.96
C LYS A 92 17.35 25.02 -4.31
N GLY A 93 16.11 25.55 -4.36
CA GLY A 93 15.45 25.93 -5.61
C GLY A 93 15.16 24.73 -6.53
N GLY A 94 15.13 23.51 -6.00
CA GLY A 94 14.88 22.30 -6.79
C GLY A 94 13.41 22.17 -7.19
N PRO A 95 13.09 21.33 -8.20
CA PRO A 95 11.71 21.04 -8.55
C PRO A 95 10.96 20.46 -7.35
N GLY A 96 9.73 20.94 -7.14
CA GLY A 96 8.87 20.58 -6.01
C GLY A 96 8.77 19.05 -5.84
N LEU A 97 8.75 18.58 -4.59
CA LEU A 97 8.55 17.15 -4.30
C LEU A 97 7.09 16.73 -4.47
N VAL A 98 6.16 17.67 -4.27
CA VAL A 98 4.71 17.43 -4.29
C VAL A 98 4.15 17.61 -5.70
N THR A 99 4.53 18.70 -6.37
CA THR A 99 4.15 19.00 -7.75
C THR A 99 5.38 18.82 -8.64
N GLY A 100 5.46 17.68 -9.33
CA GLY A 100 6.38 17.52 -10.45
C GLY A 100 6.08 18.52 -11.58
N SER A 101 6.81 18.44 -12.69
CA SER A 101 6.64 19.35 -13.83
C SER A 101 5.29 19.20 -14.56
N GLY A 102 4.64 18.04 -14.42
CA GLY A 102 3.36 17.72 -15.07
C GLY A 102 2.15 17.93 -14.17
N GLY A 103 1.74 19.19 -13.98
CA GLY A 103 0.48 19.52 -13.30
C GLY A 103 -0.74 19.07 -14.12
N PHE A 104 -1.69 18.40 -13.47
CA PHE A 104 -2.99 18.08 -14.08
C PHE A 104 -3.77 19.39 -14.29
N ARG A 105 -3.75 19.91 -15.52
CA ARG A 105 -4.37 21.19 -15.85
C ARG A 105 -5.86 21.02 -16.09
N ILE A 106 -6.63 20.98 -15.00
CA ILE A 106 -8.11 20.96 -15.02
C ILE A 106 -8.69 22.08 -15.91
N ARG A 107 -7.97 23.20 -16.00
CA ARG A 107 -8.40 24.41 -16.70
C ARG A 107 -8.42 24.30 -18.23
N VAL A 108 -7.83 23.25 -18.82
CA VAL A 108 -7.75 23.04 -20.28
C VAL A 108 -8.65 21.89 -20.74
N MET A 109 -9.41 21.27 -19.83
CA MET A 109 -10.21 20.08 -20.14
C MET A 109 -11.40 20.42 -21.03
N SER A 110 -11.55 19.62 -22.10
CA SER A 110 -12.74 19.61 -22.97
C SER A 110 -14.00 19.31 -22.17
N TRP A 111 -15.17 19.72 -22.69
CA TRP A 111 -16.45 19.45 -22.03
C TRP A 111 -16.75 17.95 -21.91
N GLU A 112 -16.34 17.17 -22.92
CA GLU A 112 -16.43 15.70 -22.92
C GLU A 112 -15.64 15.10 -21.74
N GLU A 113 -14.37 15.48 -21.61
CA GLU A 113 -13.51 15.02 -20.52
C GLU A 113 -14.09 15.36 -19.14
N ARG A 114 -14.71 16.55 -18.98
CA ARG A 114 -15.38 16.93 -17.72
C ARG A 114 -16.57 16.04 -17.41
N ILE A 115 -17.39 15.70 -18.41
CA ILE A 115 -18.52 14.79 -18.23
C ILE A 115 -18.04 13.41 -17.80
N GLU A 116 -16.98 12.90 -18.42
CA GLU A 116 -16.42 11.59 -18.07
C GLU A 116 -15.85 11.58 -16.65
N TRP A 117 -15.15 12.63 -16.22
CA TRP A 117 -14.71 12.74 -14.83
C TRP A 117 -15.88 12.85 -13.85
N LEU A 118 -16.93 13.59 -14.19
CA LEU A 118 -18.14 13.64 -13.37
C LEU A 118 -18.80 12.26 -13.26
N LEU A 119 -18.85 11.50 -14.36
CA LEU A 119 -19.37 10.13 -14.36
C LEU A 119 -18.52 9.22 -13.47
N PHE A 120 -17.19 9.27 -13.60
CA PHE A 120 -16.29 8.54 -12.72
C PHE A 120 -16.47 8.91 -11.25
N LEU A 121 -16.55 10.21 -10.92
CA LEU A 121 -16.79 10.67 -9.56
C LEU A 121 -18.15 10.23 -9.04
N GLY A 122 -19.17 10.13 -9.91
CA GLY A 122 -20.46 9.53 -9.58
C GLY A 122 -20.35 8.05 -9.23
N VAL A 123 -19.61 7.27 -10.03
CA VAL A 123 -19.34 5.84 -9.77
C VAL A 123 -18.54 5.64 -8.47
N LEU A 124 -17.49 6.43 -8.26
CA LEU A 124 -16.69 6.40 -7.04
C LEU A 124 -17.53 6.80 -5.82
N GLY A 125 -18.31 7.88 -5.94
CA GLY A 125 -19.21 8.36 -4.89
C GLY A 125 -20.26 7.32 -4.52
N PHE A 126 -20.82 6.62 -5.51
CA PHE A 126 -21.72 5.49 -5.28
C PHE A 126 -21.03 4.36 -4.49
N GLN A 127 -19.81 3.97 -4.86
CA GLN A 127 -19.07 2.92 -4.13
C GLN A 127 -18.75 3.33 -2.68
N LEU A 128 -18.30 4.58 -2.46
CA LEU A 128 -18.01 5.09 -1.12
C LEU A 128 -19.27 5.18 -0.26
N TYR A 129 -20.39 5.63 -0.86
CA TYR A 129 -21.68 5.67 -0.17
C TYR A 129 -22.15 4.26 0.21
N GLN A 130 -22.12 3.31 -0.71
CA GLN A 130 -22.49 1.92 -0.44
C GLN A 130 -21.60 1.30 0.64
N ALA A 131 -20.29 1.54 0.58
CA ALA A 131 -19.36 1.05 1.60
C ALA A 131 -19.62 1.64 3.00
N ALA A 132 -20.18 2.84 3.10
CA ALA A 132 -20.48 3.49 4.38
C ALA A 132 -21.90 3.21 4.90
N ALA A 133 -22.89 3.09 4.00
CA ALA A 133 -24.30 2.98 4.34
C ALA A 133 -24.80 1.53 4.40
N CYS A 134 -24.17 0.62 3.66
CA CYS A 134 -24.56 -0.78 3.61
C CYS A 134 -23.63 -1.64 4.45
N THR A 135 -24.23 -2.60 5.16
CA THR A 135 -23.48 -3.58 5.94
C THR A 135 -23.25 -4.82 5.08
N SER A 136 -22.00 -5.23 4.94
CA SER A 136 -21.64 -6.55 4.43
C SER A 136 -21.29 -7.45 5.61
N PHE A 137 -21.88 -8.65 5.63
CA PHE A 137 -21.58 -9.67 6.63
C PHE A 137 -20.57 -10.66 6.04
N ASP A 138 -19.41 -10.78 6.68
CA ASP A 138 -18.42 -11.78 6.30
C ASP A 138 -18.01 -12.67 7.47
N GLY A 139 -17.92 -13.97 7.22
CA GLY A 139 -17.54 -14.95 8.23
C GLY A 139 -16.12 -14.76 8.78
N ASP A 140 -15.20 -14.18 7.99
CA ASP A 140 -13.84 -13.92 8.47
C ASP A 140 -13.79 -12.71 9.43
N ASP A 141 -14.85 -11.92 9.58
CA ASP A 141 -14.90 -10.80 10.53
C ASP A 141 -14.82 -11.26 11.97
N ALA A 142 -15.42 -12.42 12.26
CA ALA A 142 -15.33 -13.08 13.55
C ALA A 142 -13.86 -13.37 13.96
N TYR A 143 -12.94 -13.41 12.99
CA TYR A 143 -11.51 -13.50 13.22
C TYR A 143 -10.81 -12.14 13.13
N TYR A 144 -10.77 -11.50 11.95
CA TYR A 144 -9.89 -10.35 11.71
C TYR A 144 -10.33 -9.07 12.45
N VAL A 145 -11.63 -8.79 12.49
CA VAL A 145 -12.15 -7.61 13.20
C VAL A 145 -12.04 -7.84 14.70
N THR A 146 -12.34 -9.06 15.16
CA THR A 146 -12.18 -9.45 16.56
C THR A 146 -10.72 -9.41 17.01
N GLU A 147 -9.74 -9.84 16.21
CA GLU A 147 -8.31 -9.68 16.51
C GLU A 147 -7.93 -8.21 16.71
N SER A 148 -8.45 -7.33 15.85
CA SER A 148 -8.21 -5.90 15.98
C SER A 148 -8.81 -5.33 17.27
N LEU A 149 -10.00 -5.82 17.65
CA LEU A 149 -10.67 -5.45 18.89
C LEU A 149 -9.94 -5.98 20.13
N LEU A 150 -9.46 -7.23 20.10
CA LEU A 150 -8.69 -7.83 21.18
C LEU A 150 -7.37 -7.09 21.41
N ALA A 151 -6.69 -6.69 20.33
CA ALA A 151 -5.50 -5.85 20.43
C ALA A 151 -5.80 -4.49 21.08
N GLN A 152 -6.93 -3.86 20.74
CA GLN A 152 -7.38 -2.60 21.31
C GLN A 152 -7.75 -2.72 22.81
N GLU A 153 -8.57 -3.70 23.17
CA GLU A 153 -9.15 -3.83 24.52
C GLU A 153 -8.22 -4.58 25.50
N ALA A 154 -7.61 -5.68 25.06
CA ALA A 154 -6.77 -6.53 25.90
C ALA A 154 -5.26 -6.23 25.76
N GLY A 155 -4.85 -5.41 24.79
CA GLY A 155 -3.45 -5.01 24.62
C GLY A 155 -2.51 -6.14 24.20
N VAL A 156 -3.06 -7.22 23.63
CA VAL A 156 -2.32 -8.40 23.20
C VAL A 156 -2.57 -8.72 21.72
N MET A 157 -1.53 -9.16 21.02
CA MET A 157 -1.57 -9.57 19.61
C MET A 157 -1.47 -11.11 19.51
N TYR A 158 -2.45 -11.76 18.89
CA TYR A 158 -2.47 -13.21 18.61
C TYR A 158 -2.27 -14.14 19.82
N ARG A 159 -2.76 -13.74 21.01
CA ARG A 159 -2.69 -14.54 22.26
C ARG A 159 -4.05 -14.95 22.81
N ILE A 160 -5.13 -14.39 22.28
CA ILE A 160 -6.51 -14.70 22.65
C ILE A 160 -7.20 -15.22 21.39
N LEU A 161 -7.87 -16.37 21.49
CA LEU A 161 -8.53 -16.97 20.34
C LEU A 161 -9.80 -16.16 20.01
N PRO A 162 -9.91 -15.56 18.81
CA PRO A 162 -11.03 -14.68 18.46
C PRO A 162 -12.40 -15.35 18.61
N TYR A 163 -12.50 -16.62 18.23
CA TYR A 163 -13.77 -17.34 18.20
C TYR A 163 -14.28 -17.80 19.58
N LYS A 164 -13.41 -17.90 20.59
CA LYS A 164 -13.76 -18.46 21.90
C LYS A 164 -13.42 -17.55 23.09
N GLY A 165 -12.60 -16.52 22.89
CA GLY A 165 -12.15 -15.61 23.95
C GLY A 165 -11.15 -16.20 24.95
N GLY A 166 -10.75 -17.47 24.80
CA GLY A 166 -9.76 -18.11 25.66
C GLY A 166 -8.33 -17.79 25.25
N SER A 167 -7.37 -17.93 26.17
CA SER A 167 -5.94 -17.84 25.84
C SER A 167 -5.53 -18.94 24.87
N THR A 168 -4.69 -18.61 23.90
CA THR A 168 -4.14 -19.55 22.92
C THR A 168 -2.64 -19.33 22.74
N GLY A 169 -1.94 -20.38 22.28
CA GLY A 169 -0.62 -20.21 21.69
C GLY A 169 -0.68 -19.33 20.44
N LEU A 170 0.49 -18.90 19.95
CA LEU A 170 0.59 -18.09 18.74
C LEU A 170 -0.06 -18.81 17.56
N ASP A 171 -1.05 -18.17 16.93
CA ASP A 171 -1.67 -18.68 15.71
C ASP A 171 -0.71 -18.53 14.53
N VAL A 172 0.08 -19.58 14.27
CA VAL A 172 1.09 -19.65 13.22
C VAL A 172 0.55 -19.21 11.86
N ARG A 173 -0.73 -19.50 11.56
CA ARG A 173 -1.33 -19.20 10.26
C ARG A 173 -1.47 -17.70 10.01
N HIS A 174 -1.72 -16.91 11.05
CA HIS A 174 -2.07 -15.50 10.93
C HIS A 174 -1.12 -14.55 11.69
N ALA A 175 -0.26 -15.05 12.57
CA ALA A 175 0.58 -14.26 13.47
C ALA A 175 1.51 -13.26 12.74
N LEU A 176 1.95 -13.59 11.52
CA LEU A 176 2.80 -12.71 10.73
C LEU A 176 2.02 -11.72 9.85
N ALA A 177 0.72 -11.97 9.63
CA ALA A 177 -0.17 -11.13 8.83
C ALA A 177 -0.76 -10.02 9.70
N VAL A 178 0.07 -9.05 10.07
CA VAL A 178 -0.21 -8.01 11.08
C VAL A 178 -1.12 -6.86 10.59
N PHE A 179 -1.80 -7.00 9.45
CA PHE A 179 -2.76 -5.99 8.98
C PHE A 179 -3.89 -5.67 9.98
N PRO A 180 -4.51 -6.65 10.68
CA PRO A 180 -5.48 -6.36 11.74
C PRO A 180 -4.88 -5.52 12.88
N MET A 181 -3.61 -5.76 13.22
CA MET A 181 -2.92 -4.98 14.25
C MET A 181 -2.75 -3.52 13.81
N TRP A 182 -2.53 -3.27 12.52
CA TRP A 182 -2.47 -1.90 12.00
C TRP A 182 -3.82 -1.19 12.11
N ILE A 183 -4.94 -1.90 11.85
CA ILE A 183 -6.29 -1.37 12.08
C ILE A 183 -6.50 -1.07 13.57
N ALA A 184 -6.08 -1.98 14.46
CA ALA A 184 -6.13 -1.78 15.90
C ALA A 184 -5.31 -0.57 16.35
N PHE A 185 -4.15 -0.33 15.74
CA PHE A 185 -3.33 0.85 16.01
C PHE A 185 -4.07 2.13 15.65
N VAL A 186 -4.71 2.19 14.49
CA VAL A 186 -5.52 3.35 14.06
C VAL A 186 -6.74 3.54 14.97
N ALA A 187 -7.40 2.45 15.37
CA ALA A 187 -8.53 2.47 16.29
C ALA A 187 -8.14 3.00 17.67
N THR A 188 -7.06 2.47 18.24
CA THR A 188 -6.51 2.90 19.53
C THR A 188 -6.04 4.35 19.48
N GLY A 189 -5.34 4.76 18.42
CA GLY A 189 -4.88 6.14 18.25
C GLY A 189 -6.01 7.16 18.08
N SER A 190 -7.15 6.75 17.52
CA SER A 190 -8.32 7.61 17.32
C SER A 190 -9.35 7.55 18.45
N GLY A 191 -9.28 6.54 19.33
CA GLY A 191 -10.28 6.27 20.35
C GLY A 191 -11.61 5.77 19.79
N ILE A 192 -11.61 5.25 18.55
CA ILE A 192 -12.78 4.68 17.89
C ILE A 192 -12.73 3.15 18.06
N HIS A 193 -13.89 2.51 18.20
CA HIS A 193 -13.98 1.05 18.28
C HIS A 193 -13.45 0.38 16.99
N ALA A 194 -12.60 -0.64 17.10
CA ALA A 194 -11.97 -1.32 15.96
C ALA A 194 -12.96 -1.78 14.89
N THR A 195 -14.15 -2.24 15.28
CA THR A 195 -15.23 -2.60 14.35
C THR A 195 -15.69 -1.43 13.48
N ILE A 196 -15.87 -0.24 14.07
CA ILE A 196 -16.25 0.97 13.32
C ILE A 196 -15.12 1.37 12.36
N VAL A 197 -13.87 1.32 12.82
CA VAL A 197 -12.72 1.60 11.95
C VAL A 197 -12.67 0.61 10.79
N SER A 198 -12.89 -0.68 11.05
CA SER A 198 -12.84 -1.75 10.04
C SER A 198 -13.94 -1.62 8.98
N HIS A 199 -15.18 -1.33 9.38
CA HIS A 199 -16.30 -1.31 8.43
C HIS A 199 -16.62 0.06 7.84
N LEU A 200 -16.14 1.16 8.44
CA LEU A 200 -16.40 2.51 7.94
C LEU A 200 -15.15 3.22 7.44
N VAL A 201 -14.09 3.26 8.26
CA VAL A 201 -12.90 4.06 7.94
C VAL A 201 -12.03 3.37 6.89
N MET A 202 -11.79 2.06 7.04
CA MET A 202 -10.91 1.30 6.16
C MET A 202 -11.45 1.19 4.72
N PRO A 203 -12.74 0.90 4.46
CA PRO A 203 -13.25 0.86 3.09
C PRO A 203 -13.12 2.21 2.39
N LEU A 204 -13.51 3.30 3.06
CA LEU A 204 -13.39 4.64 2.51
C LEU A 204 -11.95 4.97 2.14
N LEU A 205 -10.99 4.64 3.01
CA LEU A 205 -9.58 4.88 2.75
C LEU A 205 -9.03 4.01 1.60
N LEU A 206 -9.23 2.69 1.69
CA LEU A 206 -8.59 1.73 0.80
C LEU A 206 -9.18 1.78 -0.61
N ILE A 207 -10.48 2.08 -0.75
CA ILE A 207 -11.10 2.36 -2.04
C ILE A 207 -10.44 3.58 -2.69
N LEU A 208 -10.30 4.68 -1.95
CA LEU A 208 -9.64 5.90 -2.45
C LEU A 208 -8.19 5.66 -2.84
N LEU A 209 -7.42 4.91 -2.05
CA LEU A 209 -6.04 4.55 -2.37
C LEU A 209 -5.94 3.69 -3.63
N THR A 210 -6.87 2.76 -3.81
CA THR A 210 -6.89 1.86 -4.97
C THR A 210 -7.21 2.63 -6.26
N TYR A 211 -8.20 3.52 -6.24
CA TYR A 211 -8.46 4.39 -7.38
C TYR A 211 -7.35 5.41 -7.61
N LEU A 212 -6.69 5.90 -6.56
CA LEU A 212 -5.51 6.75 -6.72
C LEU A 212 -4.37 5.99 -7.43
N LEU A 213 -4.19 4.71 -7.12
CA LEU A 213 -3.23 3.84 -7.78
C LEU A 213 -3.60 3.59 -9.25
N TYR A 214 -4.86 3.25 -9.54
CA TYR A 214 -5.35 3.15 -10.91
C TYR A 214 -5.17 4.45 -11.67
N PHE A 215 -5.40 5.60 -11.04
CA PHE A 215 -5.14 6.89 -11.65
C PHE A 215 -3.65 7.08 -12.01
N GLN A 216 -2.71 6.69 -11.14
CA GLN A 216 -1.29 6.77 -11.47
C GLN A 216 -0.88 5.79 -12.59
N ILE A 217 -1.46 4.58 -12.61
CA ILE A 217 -1.25 3.61 -13.70
C ILE A 217 -1.81 4.16 -15.01
N GLY A 218 -3.06 4.63 -15.01
CA GLY A 218 -3.73 5.18 -16.18
C GLY A 218 -3.01 6.42 -16.72
N LYS A 219 -2.55 7.33 -15.84
CA LYS A 219 -1.73 8.48 -16.25
C LYS A 219 -0.50 8.03 -17.02
N LYS A 220 0.04 6.86 -16.68
CA LYS A 220 1.21 6.33 -17.34
C LYS A 220 0.90 5.61 -18.65
N LEU A 221 -0.17 4.83 -18.69
CA LEU A 221 -0.60 4.10 -19.88
C LEU A 221 -1.15 5.01 -20.98
N PHE A 222 -1.77 6.14 -20.61
CA PHE A 222 -2.46 7.05 -21.52
C PHE A 222 -1.85 8.46 -21.56
N CYS A 223 -0.54 8.58 -21.35
CA CYS A 223 0.16 9.87 -21.30
C CYS A 223 -0.07 10.77 -22.53
N ASP A 224 -0.34 10.16 -23.70
CA ASP A 224 -0.52 10.88 -24.96
C ASP A 224 -2.00 11.17 -25.31
N LYS A 225 -2.96 10.62 -24.55
CA LYS A 225 -4.41 10.70 -24.85
C LYS A 225 -5.22 11.05 -23.60
N HIS A 226 -5.40 12.34 -23.36
CA HIS A 226 -6.10 12.86 -22.17
C HIS A 226 -7.53 12.34 -21.98
N VAL A 227 -8.29 12.15 -23.06
CA VAL A 227 -9.67 11.60 -23.03
C VAL A 227 -9.69 10.15 -22.52
N ASN A 228 -8.63 9.37 -22.74
CA ASN A 228 -8.64 7.94 -22.41
C ASN A 228 -8.47 7.68 -20.90
N LEU A 229 -7.94 8.65 -20.14
CA LEU A 229 -7.72 8.49 -18.70
C LEU A 229 -9.04 8.44 -17.90
N PRO A 230 -9.97 9.42 -18.01
CA PRO A 230 -11.27 9.31 -17.36
C PRO A 230 -12.02 8.05 -17.77
N VAL A 231 -12.03 7.69 -19.06
CA VAL A 231 -12.67 6.45 -19.56
C VAL A 231 -12.07 5.21 -18.91
N PHE A 232 -10.73 5.12 -18.80
CA PHE A 232 -10.08 4.03 -18.09
C PHE A 232 -10.55 3.94 -16.63
N MET A 233 -10.66 5.07 -15.93
CA MET A 233 -11.14 5.11 -14.55
C MET A 233 -12.60 4.64 -14.42
N ILE A 234 -13.46 5.03 -15.36
CA ILE A 234 -14.86 4.56 -15.43
C ILE A 234 -14.90 3.05 -15.64
N VAL A 235 -14.15 2.54 -16.61
CA VAL A 235 -14.10 1.09 -16.91
C VAL A 235 -13.62 0.31 -15.70
N MET A 236 -12.56 0.77 -15.02
CA MET A 236 -12.10 0.15 -13.78
C MET A 236 -13.18 0.20 -12.70
N GLY A 237 -13.89 1.33 -12.55
CA GLY A 237 -14.97 1.46 -11.58
C GLY A 237 -16.15 0.53 -11.84
N MET A 238 -16.54 0.39 -13.12
CA MET A 238 -17.57 -0.55 -13.56
C MET A 238 -17.13 -1.99 -13.33
N PHE A 239 -15.87 -2.32 -13.65
CA PHE A 239 -15.33 -3.67 -13.44
C PHE A 239 -15.38 -4.07 -11.96
N GLN A 240 -15.06 -3.15 -11.05
CA GLN A 240 -15.17 -3.41 -9.61
C GLN A 240 -16.61 -3.64 -9.15
N ILE A 241 -17.60 -2.92 -9.71
CA ILE A 241 -19.02 -3.10 -9.35
C ILE A 241 -19.57 -4.41 -9.91
N PHE A 242 -19.30 -4.70 -11.18
CA PHE A 242 -19.92 -5.83 -11.91
C PHE A 242 -19.10 -7.12 -11.86
N GLY A 243 -17.88 -7.11 -11.33
CA GLY A 243 -17.02 -8.28 -11.18
C GLY A 243 -17.42 -9.24 -10.04
N HIS A 244 -18.58 -9.01 -9.41
CA HIS A 244 -19.17 -9.88 -8.39
C HIS A 244 -19.78 -11.15 -9.04
N VAL A 245 -18.94 -11.99 -9.64
CA VAL A 245 -19.37 -13.29 -10.20
C VAL A 245 -19.20 -14.43 -9.19
N SER A 246 -18.42 -14.23 -8.14
CA SER A 246 -18.22 -15.19 -7.05
C SER A 246 -17.87 -14.46 -5.76
N ILE A 247 -18.15 -15.10 -4.62
CA ILE A 247 -17.72 -14.62 -3.30
C ILE A 247 -16.19 -14.58 -3.16
N TYR A 248 -15.47 -15.28 -4.05
CA TYR A 248 -14.02 -15.37 -4.04
C TYR A 248 -13.33 -14.42 -5.04
N THR A 249 -14.07 -13.61 -5.81
CA THR A 249 -13.43 -12.68 -6.76
C THR A 249 -12.86 -11.46 -6.05
N ASN A 250 -11.78 -10.91 -6.61
CA ASN A 250 -11.10 -9.77 -6.03
C ASN A 250 -12.02 -8.55 -5.92
N GLU A 251 -12.96 -8.39 -6.83
CA GLU A 251 -13.94 -7.30 -6.88
C GLU A 251 -14.92 -7.39 -5.70
N THR A 252 -15.39 -8.61 -5.38
CA THR A 252 -16.18 -8.88 -4.19
C THR A 252 -15.38 -8.56 -2.93
N PHE A 253 -14.13 -9.03 -2.84
CA PHE A 253 -13.25 -8.70 -1.71
C PHE A 253 -13.00 -7.20 -1.58
N PHE A 254 -12.86 -6.49 -2.69
CA PHE A 254 -12.56 -5.06 -2.73
C PHE A 254 -13.72 -4.21 -2.20
N LEU A 255 -14.96 -4.54 -2.56
CA LEU A 255 -16.13 -3.75 -2.16
C LEU A 255 -16.77 -4.19 -0.84
N THR A 256 -16.75 -5.49 -0.53
CA THR A 256 -17.50 -6.04 0.62
C THR A 256 -16.63 -6.46 1.79
N ARG A 257 -15.31 -6.60 1.59
CA ARG A 257 -14.33 -7.11 2.58
C ARG A 257 -13.04 -6.30 2.57
N THR A 258 -13.13 -5.00 2.29
CA THR A 258 -11.97 -4.13 1.99
C THR A 258 -10.93 -4.10 3.10
N TRP A 259 -11.35 -4.20 4.36
CA TRP A 259 -10.47 -4.16 5.55
C TRP A 259 -9.61 -5.41 5.73
N GLN A 260 -9.84 -6.46 4.94
CA GLN A 260 -9.07 -7.69 5.09
C GLN A 260 -7.76 -7.61 4.32
N GLY A 261 -6.67 -8.09 4.92
CA GLY A 261 -5.34 -8.07 4.29
C GLY A 261 -5.33 -8.80 2.94
N LYS A 262 -6.12 -9.87 2.76
CA LYS A 262 -6.28 -10.57 1.47
C LYS A 262 -6.81 -9.64 0.36
N SER A 263 -7.81 -8.82 0.70
CA SER A 263 -8.39 -7.83 -0.22
C SER A 263 -7.36 -6.78 -0.60
N VAL A 264 -6.63 -6.25 0.37
CA VAL A 264 -5.56 -5.26 0.14
C VAL A 264 -4.43 -5.83 -0.71
N ALA A 265 -4.06 -7.09 -0.52
CA ALA A 265 -3.06 -7.75 -1.36
C ALA A 265 -3.50 -7.82 -2.84
N GLY A 266 -4.73 -8.25 -3.10
CA GLY A 266 -5.26 -8.41 -4.45
C GLY A 266 -5.54 -7.09 -5.16
N SER A 267 -6.23 -6.17 -4.47
CA SER A 267 -6.71 -4.91 -5.05
C SER A 267 -5.68 -3.79 -5.07
N LEU A 268 -4.68 -3.81 -4.17
CA LEU A 268 -3.72 -2.71 -4.03
C LEU A 268 -2.26 -3.15 -4.24
N VAL A 269 -1.79 -4.20 -3.55
CA VAL A 269 -0.37 -4.62 -3.62
C VAL A 269 0.00 -5.13 -5.01
N ILE A 270 -0.82 -6.01 -5.61
CA ILE A 270 -0.54 -6.54 -6.95
C ILE A 270 -0.54 -5.42 -8.01
N PRO A 271 -1.55 -4.54 -8.11
CA PRO A 271 -1.49 -3.42 -9.04
C PRO A 271 -0.32 -2.47 -8.77
N ALA A 272 0.11 -2.31 -7.50
CA ALA A 272 1.23 -1.46 -7.16
C ALA A 272 2.56 -2.02 -7.67
N LEU A 273 2.75 -3.35 -7.65
CA LEU A 273 3.91 -3.99 -8.28
C LEU A 273 3.98 -3.64 -9.76
N PHE A 274 2.88 -3.81 -10.50
CA PHE A 274 2.82 -3.46 -11.92
C PHE A 274 3.08 -1.98 -12.15
N TRP A 275 2.49 -1.10 -11.33
CA TRP A 275 2.72 0.34 -11.40
C TRP A 275 4.20 0.71 -11.26
N ILE A 276 4.90 0.14 -10.29
CA ILE A 276 6.32 0.44 -10.05
C ILE A 276 7.19 -0.12 -11.17
N LEU A 277 6.88 -1.33 -11.65
CA LEU A 277 7.57 -1.94 -12.78
C LEU A 277 7.40 -1.08 -14.04
N LEU A 278 6.19 -0.59 -14.32
CA LEU A 278 5.95 0.37 -15.40
C LEU A 278 6.81 1.64 -15.23
N LEU A 279 6.88 2.22 -14.03
CA LEU A 279 7.73 3.39 -13.78
C LEU A 279 9.23 3.13 -13.86
N LEU A 280 9.69 1.91 -13.56
CA LEU A 280 11.10 1.54 -13.63
C LEU A 280 11.56 1.34 -15.08
N TYR A 281 10.74 0.65 -15.89
CA TYR A 281 11.09 0.32 -17.29
C TYR A 281 10.57 1.35 -18.30
N ASP A 282 9.92 2.39 -17.81
CA ASP A 282 9.61 3.64 -18.49
C ASP A 282 10.70 4.18 -19.44
N GLY A 283 11.91 4.33 -18.90
CA GLY A 283 13.00 5.07 -19.55
C GLY A 283 14.14 4.21 -20.08
N SER A 284 13.95 2.89 -20.24
CA SER A 284 14.99 2.03 -20.87
C SER A 284 15.08 2.20 -22.39
N GLN A 285 14.06 2.79 -23.04
CA GLN A 285 14.04 2.98 -24.50
C GLN A 285 14.73 4.27 -24.99
N ASP A 286 15.08 5.20 -24.11
CA ASP A 286 15.72 6.47 -24.50
C ASP A 286 17.26 6.34 -24.63
N LYS A 287 17.72 5.20 -25.15
CA LYS A 287 19.13 4.93 -25.49
C LYS A 287 19.48 5.33 -26.94
N GLY A 288 18.55 5.95 -27.67
CA GLY A 288 18.67 6.25 -29.10
C GLY A 288 18.94 7.70 -29.49
N SER A 289 18.92 8.66 -28.55
CA SER A 289 19.15 10.08 -28.86
C SER A 289 20.62 10.45 -28.68
N ILE A 290 21.39 10.15 -29.73
CA ILE A 290 22.65 10.82 -30.04
C ILE A 290 22.33 12.31 -30.26
N ASP A 291 22.52 13.16 -29.25
CA ASP A 291 23.38 14.35 -29.38
C ASP A 291 23.47 15.14 -28.07
N GLY A 292 24.64 15.74 -27.87
CA GLY A 292 25.06 16.35 -26.61
C GLY A 292 24.20 17.51 -26.13
N GLY A 293 24.00 17.58 -24.81
CA GLY A 293 23.37 18.72 -24.16
C GLY A 293 23.03 18.47 -22.71
N ASP A 294 24.01 18.68 -21.85
CA ASP A 294 23.90 18.80 -20.39
C ASP A 294 23.56 17.52 -19.60
N ARG A 295 24.57 17.04 -18.87
CA ARG A 295 24.48 15.92 -17.92
C ARG A 295 23.64 16.33 -16.72
N GLY A 296 22.32 16.34 -16.90
CA GLY A 296 21.33 16.28 -15.83
C GLY A 296 21.41 14.92 -15.13
N LYS A 297 22.47 14.74 -14.33
CA LYS A 297 22.71 13.74 -13.30
C LYS A 297 21.54 12.76 -13.16
N ARG A 298 21.61 11.62 -13.87
CA ARG A 298 20.74 10.45 -13.76
C ARG A 298 20.55 10.14 -12.28
N ARG A 299 19.57 10.78 -11.62
CA ARG A 299 19.27 10.52 -10.22
C ARG A 299 18.82 9.08 -10.23
N THR A 300 19.65 8.22 -9.64
CA THR A 300 19.39 6.81 -9.45
C THR A 300 17.94 6.67 -9.04
N ASP A 301 17.13 5.88 -9.76
CA ASP A 301 15.74 5.54 -9.42
C ASP A 301 15.64 4.72 -8.10
N ALA A 302 16.56 4.95 -7.17
CA ALA A 302 16.68 4.31 -5.88
C ALA A 302 15.39 4.45 -5.06
N GLY A 303 14.64 5.55 -5.25
CA GLY A 303 13.33 5.69 -4.62
C GLY A 303 12.30 4.66 -5.13
N LEU A 304 12.31 4.31 -6.42
CA LEU A 304 11.43 3.28 -6.97
C LEU A 304 11.85 1.87 -6.53
N TRP A 305 13.17 1.60 -6.47
CA TRP A 305 13.68 0.33 -5.94
C TRP A 305 13.36 0.14 -4.45
N LEU A 306 13.54 1.18 -3.64
CA LEU A 306 13.13 1.19 -2.24
C LEU A 306 11.63 0.92 -2.11
N LEU A 307 10.82 1.57 -2.94
CA LEU A 307 9.39 1.43 -2.90
C LEU A 307 8.94 0.03 -3.34
N LEU A 308 9.62 -0.60 -4.29
CA LEU A 308 9.38 -2.01 -4.67
C LEU A 308 9.67 -2.96 -3.50
N VAL A 309 10.72 -2.71 -2.72
CA VAL A 309 11.00 -3.44 -1.47
C VAL A 309 9.86 -3.24 -0.47
N CYS A 310 9.39 -2.00 -0.29
CA CYS A 310 8.29 -1.70 0.62
C CYS A 310 6.96 -2.37 0.21
N VAL A 311 6.65 -2.44 -1.10
CA VAL A 311 5.47 -3.15 -1.60
C VAL A 311 5.58 -4.66 -1.33
N ASN A 312 6.77 -5.25 -1.52
CA ASN A 312 7.01 -6.65 -1.19
C ASN A 312 6.81 -6.92 0.31
N MET A 313 7.35 -6.06 1.19
CA MET A 313 7.13 -6.17 2.63
C MET A 313 5.65 -6.00 3.02
N THR A 314 4.93 -5.11 2.33
CA THR A 314 3.50 -4.90 2.55
C THR A 314 2.69 -6.16 2.22
N ALA A 315 3.09 -6.93 1.21
CA ALA A 315 2.46 -8.22 0.90
C ALA A 315 2.46 -9.17 2.11
N GLY A 316 3.56 -9.22 2.88
CA GLY A 316 3.65 -10.02 4.10
C GLY A 316 2.71 -9.57 5.21
N ILE A 317 2.58 -8.27 5.40
CA ILE A 317 1.64 -7.70 6.38
C ILE A 317 0.20 -8.07 6.04
N CYS A 318 -0.14 -8.07 4.75
CA CYS A 318 -1.45 -8.44 4.26
C CYS A 318 -1.77 -9.93 4.43
N SER A 319 -0.86 -10.83 4.02
CA SER A 319 -1.05 -12.29 4.12
C SER A 319 0.23 -13.04 3.75
N SER A 320 0.51 -14.14 4.46
CA SER A 320 1.60 -15.06 4.10
C SER A 320 1.43 -15.66 2.69
N ILE A 321 0.19 -15.88 2.22
CA ILE A 321 -0.09 -16.36 0.85
C ILE A 321 0.23 -15.26 -0.17
N ALA A 322 0.00 -14.00 0.17
CA ALA A 322 0.32 -12.89 -0.72
C ALA A 322 1.83 -12.79 -0.98
N VAL A 323 2.67 -13.10 0.01
CA VAL A 323 4.14 -13.17 -0.15
C VAL A 323 4.54 -14.17 -1.24
N PHE A 324 3.93 -15.36 -1.23
CA PHE A 324 4.17 -16.37 -2.25
C PHE A 324 3.76 -15.89 -3.64
N LEU A 325 2.54 -15.38 -3.77
CA LEU A 325 2.00 -14.91 -5.04
C LEU A 325 2.84 -13.77 -5.62
N VAL A 326 3.18 -12.77 -4.79
CA VAL A 326 4.03 -11.64 -5.19
C VAL A 326 5.43 -12.10 -5.60
N SER A 327 6.01 -13.06 -4.89
CA SER A 327 7.35 -13.58 -5.21
C SER A 327 7.36 -14.34 -6.54
N ILE A 328 6.32 -15.14 -6.81
CA ILE A 328 6.17 -15.83 -8.11
C ILE A 328 5.97 -14.81 -9.23
N LEU A 329 5.10 -13.82 -9.03
CA LEU A 329 4.86 -12.77 -10.01
C LEU A 329 6.15 -12.00 -10.32
N MET A 330 6.91 -11.62 -9.29
CA MET A 330 8.21 -10.97 -9.42
C MET A 330 9.22 -11.85 -10.17
N ALA A 331 9.28 -13.15 -9.88
CA ALA A 331 10.17 -14.07 -10.58
C ALA A 331 9.82 -14.19 -12.07
N LEU A 332 8.52 -14.32 -12.39
CA LEU A 332 8.02 -14.35 -13.77
C LEU A 332 8.32 -13.05 -14.50
N THR A 333 8.03 -11.90 -13.89
CA THR A 333 8.33 -10.60 -14.48
C THR A 333 9.83 -10.40 -14.66
N ALA A 334 10.66 -10.81 -13.69
CA ALA A 334 12.11 -10.73 -13.80
C ALA A 334 12.65 -11.60 -14.95
N PHE A 335 12.09 -12.79 -15.15
CA PHE A 335 12.45 -13.67 -16.25
C PHE A 335 12.06 -13.07 -17.62
N VAL A 336 10.84 -12.55 -17.74
CA VAL A 336 10.38 -11.88 -18.97
C VAL A 336 11.25 -10.65 -19.27
N LEU A 337 11.50 -9.80 -18.28
CA LEU A 337 12.33 -8.60 -18.45
C LEU A 337 13.79 -8.94 -18.75
N MET A 338 14.33 -10.00 -18.18
CA MET A 338 15.67 -10.50 -18.52
C MET A 338 15.77 -10.87 -20.01
N ILE A 339 14.74 -11.52 -20.57
CA ILE A 339 14.71 -11.88 -21.99
C ILE A 339 14.59 -10.63 -22.87
N VAL A 340 13.69 -9.70 -22.51
CA VAL A 340 13.42 -8.49 -23.28
C VAL A 340 14.61 -7.52 -23.26
N GLU A 341 15.19 -7.26 -22.10
CA GLU A 341 16.32 -6.33 -21.92
C GLU A 341 17.68 -6.99 -22.25
N ARG A 342 17.71 -8.32 -22.38
CA ARG A 342 18.94 -9.13 -22.56
C ARG A 342 20.02 -8.82 -21.51
N ASP A 343 19.61 -8.47 -20.29
CA ASP A 343 20.51 -8.13 -19.18
C ASP A 343 20.23 -9.00 -17.95
N LEU A 344 21.18 -9.88 -17.62
CA LEU A 344 21.13 -10.74 -16.44
C LEU A 344 21.13 -9.94 -15.12
N LYS A 345 21.58 -8.69 -15.12
CA LYS A 345 21.57 -7.83 -13.93
C LYS A 345 20.14 -7.50 -13.49
N VAL A 346 19.15 -7.54 -14.40
CA VAL A 346 17.73 -7.35 -14.05
C VAL A 346 17.26 -8.44 -13.10
N LEU A 347 17.64 -9.69 -13.37
CA LEU A 347 17.29 -10.83 -12.51
C LEU A 347 17.89 -10.67 -11.11
N VAL A 348 19.16 -10.27 -11.02
CA VAL A 348 19.84 -10.06 -9.73
C VAL A 348 19.19 -8.92 -8.94
N ARG A 349 18.87 -7.80 -9.60
CA ARG A 349 18.24 -6.64 -8.94
C ARG A 349 16.83 -6.95 -8.45
N LEU A 350 15.99 -7.58 -9.27
CA LEU A 350 14.64 -7.96 -8.86
C LEU A 350 14.67 -9.08 -7.82
N GLY A 351 15.61 -10.02 -7.92
CA GLY A 351 15.85 -11.03 -6.89
C GLY A 351 16.24 -10.43 -5.54
N ALA A 352 17.09 -9.39 -5.54
CA ALA A 352 17.46 -8.67 -4.32
C ALA A 352 16.25 -8.00 -3.64
N VAL A 353 15.28 -7.53 -4.42
CA VAL A 353 14.05 -6.93 -3.87
C VAL A 353 13.16 -7.96 -3.17
N CYS A 354 13.27 -9.25 -3.52
CA CYS A 354 12.53 -10.33 -2.87
C CYS A 354 13.20 -10.83 -1.57
N ILE A 355 14.38 -10.34 -1.18
CA ILE A 355 15.07 -10.78 0.05
C ILE A 355 14.17 -10.68 1.30
N PRO A 356 13.41 -9.59 1.55
CA PRO A 356 12.51 -9.52 2.70
C PRO A 356 11.42 -10.60 2.69
N ASN A 357 10.93 -10.99 1.52
CA ASN A 357 9.93 -12.06 1.40
C ASN A 357 10.54 -13.42 1.77
N VAL A 358 11.79 -13.67 1.35
CA VAL A 358 12.52 -14.90 1.72
C VAL A 358 12.75 -14.95 3.22
N VAL A 359 13.16 -13.83 3.83
CA VAL A 359 13.33 -13.73 5.30
C VAL A 359 12.00 -13.97 6.01
N TYR A 360 10.92 -13.31 5.56
CA TYR A 360 9.57 -13.49 6.10
C TYR A 360 9.13 -14.95 6.03
N MET A 361 9.33 -15.61 4.87
CA MET A 361 8.98 -17.00 4.68
C MET A 361 9.84 -17.93 5.54
N GLY A 362 11.13 -17.64 5.69
CA GLY A 362 12.02 -18.37 6.58
C GLY A 362 11.53 -18.32 8.04
N ILE A 363 11.14 -17.13 8.51
CA ILE A 363 10.53 -16.95 9.84
C ILE A 363 9.23 -17.77 9.96
N TYR A 364 8.35 -17.71 8.95
CA TYR A 364 7.10 -18.46 8.92
C TYR A 364 7.34 -19.97 9.02
N VAL A 365 8.28 -20.52 8.24
CA VAL A 365 8.62 -21.94 8.25
C VAL A 365 9.19 -22.34 9.61
N VAL A 366 10.15 -21.59 10.16
CA VAL A 366 10.74 -21.89 11.47
C VAL A 366 9.67 -21.87 12.57
N MET A 367 8.76 -20.89 12.54
CA MET A 367 7.65 -20.80 13.48
C MET A 367 6.71 -22.01 13.35
N ALA A 368 6.35 -22.38 12.12
CA ALA A 368 5.48 -23.53 11.85
C ALA A 368 6.10 -24.86 12.30
N TYR A 369 7.38 -25.09 12.00
CA TYR A 369 8.09 -26.29 12.46
C TYR A 369 8.25 -26.33 13.98
N SER A 370 8.56 -25.19 14.62
CA SER A 370 8.69 -25.13 16.08
C SER A 370 7.37 -25.42 16.81
N TYR A 371 6.24 -25.10 16.16
CA TYR A 371 4.91 -25.42 16.67
C TYR A 371 4.54 -26.89 16.46
N LEU A 372 4.94 -27.49 15.33
CA LEU A 372 4.70 -28.92 15.05
C LEU A 372 5.56 -29.88 15.89
N LEU A 373 6.70 -29.41 16.41
CA LEU A 373 7.61 -30.18 17.25
C LEU A 373 7.29 -30.10 18.76
N ARG A 374 6.28 -29.31 19.14
CA ARG A 374 5.69 -29.28 20.50
C ARG A 374 4.39 -30.04 20.49
#